data_AF-A0A662CZA1-F1
#
_entry.id   AF-A0A662CZA1-F1
#
_cell.length_a   1.000
_cell.length_b   1.000
_cell.length_c   1.000
_cell.angle_alpha   90.00
_cell.angle_beta   90.00
_cell.angle_gamma   90.00
#
_symmetry.space_group_name_H-M   'P 1'
#
loop_
_entity.id
_entity.type
_entity.pdbx_description
1 polymer ?
#
loop_
_entity_poly.entity_id
_entity_poly.type
_entity_poly.pdbx_seq_one_letter_code
_entity_poly.pdbx_strand_id
1 'polypeptide(L)'
;MADSSKLSLISILGYVTVGLFSIIMILQLLLAAGVLPVSMAWGGRSTELTPLMRLSSLIAIIIFCYFTYMIARRSGILGATPPSRLINLGSWLVTVYLVFNTIMNFLSSSSAERWIFGPISLALVVLTLIINSNKTPNQGKQGHPEPKK
;
A
#
# COMPACT_ATOMS: atom_id res chain seq x y z
N MET A 1 26.78 -2.18 -12.75
CA MET A 1 26.47 -3.20 -11.70
C MET A 1 25.62 -2.63 -10.56
N ALA A 2 25.84 -1.40 -10.07
CA ALA A 2 25.01 -0.83 -8.99
C ALA A 2 23.52 -0.65 -9.38
N ASP A 3 23.23 -0.29 -10.63
CA ASP A 3 21.84 0.00 -11.06
C ASP A 3 20.94 -1.23 -11.11
N SER A 4 21.47 -2.39 -11.54
CA SER A 4 20.70 -3.64 -11.59
C SER A 4 20.35 -4.16 -10.19
N SER A 5 21.24 -3.99 -9.22
CA SER A 5 21.00 -4.35 -7.82
C SER A 5 19.92 -3.48 -7.15
N LYS A 6 19.84 -2.20 -7.52
CA LYS A 6 18.80 -1.30 -7.01
C LYS A 6 17.43 -1.65 -7.59
N LEU A 7 17.39 -1.93 -8.90
CA LEU A 7 16.15 -2.34 -9.57
C LEU A 7 15.63 -3.67 -9.01
N SER A 8 16.51 -4.65 -8.76
CA SER A 8 16.09 -5.92 -8.14
C SER A 8 15.58 -5.71 -6.71
N LEU A 9 16.22 -4.86 -5.91
CA LEU A 9 15.77 -4.53 -4.56
C LEU A 9 14.37 -3.90 -4.58
N ILE A 10 14.11 -2.91 -5.43
CA ILE A 10 12.79 -2.25 -5.52
C ILE A 10 11.70 -3.25 -5.89
N SER A 11 11.97 -4.17 -6.82
CA SER A 11 11.03 -5.23 -7.17
C SER A 11 10.74 -6.15 -5.99
N ILE A 12 11.77 -6.58 -5.24
CA ILE A 12 11.61 -7.40 -4.02
C ILE A 12 10.75 -6.66 -2.99
N LEU A 13 11.07 -5.40 -2.70
CA LEU A 13 10.29 -4.57 -1.77
C LEU A 13 8.83 -4.42 -2.25
N GLY A 14 8.63 -4.30 -3.56
CA GLY A 14 7.31 -4.30 -4.17
C GLY A 14 6.53 -5.59 -3.89
N TYR A 15 7.15 -6.76 -4.08
CA TYR A 15 6.51 -8.06 -3.81
C TYR A 15 6.16 -8.22 -2.34
N VAL A 16 7.06 -7.82 -1.43
CA VAL A 16 6.81 -7.83 0.01
C VAL A 16 5.62 -6.93 0.34
N THR A 17 5.58 -5.71 -0.22
CA THR A 17 4.48 -4.75 0.01
C THR A 17 3.14 -5.29 -0.49
N VAL A 18 3.11 -5.87 -1.70
CA VAL A 18 1.93 -6.52 -2.28
C VAL A 18 1.45 -7.69 -1.41
N GLY A 19 2.38 -8.51 -0.91
CA GLY A 19 2.06 -9.62 0.00
C GLY A 19 1.42 -9.13 1.30
N LEU A 20 1.98 -8.08 1.90
CA LEU A 20 1.41 -7.47 3.11
C LEU A 20 0.01 -6.89 2.88
N PHE A 21 -0.23 -6.19 1.77
CA PHE A 21 -1.58 -5.75 1.42
C PHE A 21 -2.54 -6.92 1.22
N SER A 22 -2.07 -8.02 0.61
CA SER A 22 -2.87 -9.23 0.41
C SER A 22 -3.29 -9.86 1.73
N ILE A 23 -2.37 -9.93 2.71
CA ILE A 23 -2.68 -10.39 4.07
C ILE A 23 -3.74 -9.49 4.71
N ILE A 24 -3.60 -8.15 4.60
CA ILE A 24 -4.60 -7.21 5.13
C ILE A 24 -5.96 -7.42 4.48
N MET A 25 -6.03 -7.61 3.16
CA MET A 25 -7.29 -7.89 2.46
C MET A 25 -7.94 -9.18 2.94
N ILE A 26 -7.17 -10.22 3.21
CA ILE A 26 -7.67 -11.47 3.80
C ILE A 26 -8.24 -11.21 5.20
N LEU A 27 -7.54 -10.43 6.04
CA LEU A 27 -8.04 -10.06 7.36
C LEU A 27 -9.36 -9.27 7.26
N GLN A 28 -9.49 -8.36 6.30
CA GLN A 28 -10.74 -7.63 6.05
C GLN A 28 -11.88 -8.54 5.58
N LEU A 29 -11.59 -9.56 4.76
CA LEU A 29 -12.57 -10.58 4.37
C LEU A 29 -13.02 -11.40 5.58
N LEU A 30 -12.10 -11.81 6.44
CA LEU A 30 -12.41 -12.56 7.65
C LEU A 30 -13.23 -11.73 8.65
N LEU A 31 -12.96 -10.42 8.78
CA LEU A 31 -13.76 -9.48 9.55
C LEU A 31 -15.17 -9.34 8.95
N ALA A 32 -15.28 -9.19 7.62
CA ALA A 32 -16.57 -9.09 6.93
C ALA A 32 -17.41 -10.38 7.04
N ALA A 33 -16.74 -11.54 7.10
CA ALA A 33 -17.36 -12.84 7.32
C ALA A 33 -17.74 -13.09 8.80
N GLY A 34 -17.23 -12.28 9.73
CA GLY A 34 -17.44 -12.45 11.17
C GLY A 34 -16.62 -13.57 11.81
N VAL A 35 -15.61 -14.08 11.11
CA VAL A 35 -14.68 -15.09 11.64
C VAL A 35 -13.73 -14.45 12.64
N LEU A 36 -13.24 -13.25 12.34
CA LEU A 36 -12.43 -12.47 13.27
C LEU A 36 -13.34 -11.56 14.11
N PRO A 37 -13.11 -11.47 15.43
CA PRO A 37 -13.86 -10.57 16.29
C PRO A 37 -13.71 -9.14 15.82
N VAL A 38 -14.85 -8.50 15.58
CA VAL A 38 -14.96 -7.12 15.11
C VAL A 38 -14.27 -6.14 16.08
N SER A 39 -14.20 -6.50 17.36
CA SER A 39 -13.47 -5.74 18.39
C SER A 39 -11.96 -5.60 18.13
N MET A 40 -11.38 -6.42 17.23
CA MET A 40 -9.99 -6.23 16.80
C MET A 40 -9.80 -5.06 15.83
N ALA A 41 -10.87 -4.53 15.25
CA ALA A 41 -10.83 -3.43 14.29
C ALA A 41 -11.83 -2.34 14.68
N TRP A 42 -11.78 -1.21 14.00
CA TRP A 42 -12.75 -0.11 14.15
C TRP A 42 -12.86 0.41 15.60
N GLY A 43 -11.73 0.48 16.32
CA GLY A 43 -11.65 1.05 17.66
C GLY A 43 -12.09 0.13 18.80
N GLY A 44 -12.45 -1.13 18.52
CA GLY A 44 -12.77 -2.14 19.53
C GLY A 44 -14.06 -1.94 20.32
N ARG A 45 -14.93 -1.00 19.90
CA ARG A 45 -16.16 -0.63 20.64
C ARG A 45 -17.36 -1.51 20.32
N SER A 46 -17.32 -2.24 19.22
CA SER A 46 -18.44 -3.06 18.73
C SER A 46 -18.08 -4.53 18.80
N THR A 47 -18.82 -5.30 19.60
CA THR A 47 -18.75 -6.77 19.63
C THR A 47 -19.64 -7.43 18.58
N GLU A 48 -20.66 -6.70 18.10
CA GLU A 48 -21.63 -7.17 17.11
C GLU A 48 -21.25 -6.77 15.69
N LEU A 49 -21.30 -7.73 14.76
CA LEU A 49 -21.02 -7.50 13.35
C LEU A 49 -22.22 -6.86 12.65
N THR A 50 -22.28 -5.53 12.68
CA THR A 50 -23.33 -4.78 11.98
C THR A 50 -23.14 -4.84 10.46
N PRO A 51 -24.21 -4.75 9.64
CA PRO A 51 -24.11 -4.70 8.19
C PRO A 51 -23.21 -3.56 7.68
N LEU A 52 -23.19 -2.42 8.40
CA LEU A 52 -22.34 -1.29 8.08
C LEU A 52 -20.85 -1.63 8.22
N MET A 53 -20.47 -2.45 9.20
CA MET A 53 -19.07 -2.88 9.40
C MET A 53 -18.64 -3.92 8.36
N ARG A 54 -19.56 -4.73 7.85
CA ARG A 54 -19.29 -5.59 6.69
C ARG A 54 -18.99 -4.74 5.46
N LEU A 55 -19.84 -3.74 5.19
CA LEU A 55 -19.67 -2.83 4.07
C LEU A 55 -18.36 -2.05 4.18
N SER A 56 -18.02 -1.54 5.36
CA SER A 56 -16.75 -0.80 5.55
C SER A 56 -15.52 -1.68 5.31
N SER A 57 -15.57 -2.95 5.71
CA SER A 57 -14.50 -3.93 5.45
C SER A 57 -14.37 -4.26 3.95
N LEU A 58 -15.50 -4.38 3.23
CA LEU A 58 -15.51 -4.56 1.78
C LEU A 58 -14.94 -3.32 1.04
N ILE A 59 -15.31 -2.11 1.47
CA ILE A 59 -14.75 -0.87 0.93
C ILE A 59 -13.24 -0.82 1.18
N ALA A 60 -12.77 -1.23 2.37
CA ALA A 60 -11.35 -1.29 2.68
C ALA A 60 -10.59 -2.21 1.71
N ILE A 61 -11.16 -3.37 1.35
CA ILE A 61 -10.56 -4.27 0.36
C ILE A 61 -10.39 -3.59 -0.99
N ILE A 62 -11.41 -2.86 -1.46
CA ILE A 62 -11.33 -2.12 -2.74
C ILE A 62 -10.20 -1.09 -2.71
N ILE A 63 -10.07 -0.36 -1.60
CA ILE A 63 -9.00 0.61 -1.38
C ILE A 63 -7.63 -0.08 -1.39
N PHE A 64 -7.48 -1.22 -0.71
CA PHE A 64 -6.22 -1.98 -0.70
C PHE A 64 -5.88 -2.61 -2.06
N CYS A 65 -6.88 -3.01 -2.85
CA CYS A 65 -6.68 -3.42 -4.25
C CYS A 65 -6.09 -2.27 -5.07
N TYR A 66 -6.64 -1.06 -4.93
CA TYR A 66 -6.11 0.14 -5.58
C TYR A 66 -4.67 0.45 -5.14
N PHE A 67 -4.36 0.36 -3.85
CA PHE A 67 -3.00 0.56 -3.34
C PHE A 67 -2.02 -0.47 -3.87
N THR A 68 -2.41 -1.74 -3.85
CA THR A 68 -1.63 -2.86 -4.38
C THR A 68 -1.26 -2.61 -5.84
N TYR A 69 -2.24 -2.21 -6.65
CA TYR A 69 -2.02 -1.89 -8.06
C TYR A 69 -1.06 -0.71 -8.26
N MET A 70 -1.23 0.37 -7.50
CA MET A 70 -0.36 1.55 -7.61
C MET A 70 1.09 1.21 -7.25
N ILE A 71 1.31 0.48 -6.15
CA ILE A 71 2.65 0.07 -5.73
C ILE A 71 3.25 -0.94 -6.70
N ALA A 72 2.50 -1.94 -7.17
CA ALA A 72 3.00 -2.95 -8.11
C ALA A 72 3.42 -2.36 -9.47
N ARG A 73 2.72 -1.31 -9.94
CA ARG A 73 3.19 -0.53 -11.10
C ARG A 73 4.42 0.29 -10.78
N ARG A 74 4.46 0.94 -9.61
CA ARG A 74 5.58 1.78 -9.21
C ARG A 74 6.87 1.00 -9.02
N SER A 75 6.78 -0.23 -8.51
CA SER A 75 7.92 -1.13 -8.30
C SER A 75 8.37 -1.88 -9.55
N GLY A 76 7.66 -1.73 -10.69
CA GLY A 76 7.99 -2.38 -11.96
C GLY A 76 7.56 -3.85 -12.07
N ILE A 77 6.80 -4.37 -11.10
CA ILE A 77 6.30 -5.77 -11.11
C ILE A 77 5.31 -5.99 -12.26
N LEU A 78 4.48 -4.99 -12.55
CA LEU A 78 3.47 -5.03 -13.62
C LEU A 78 4.00 -4.56 -14.99
N GLY A 79 5.33 -4.45 -15.16
CA GLY A 79 5.98 -4.12 -16.43
C GLY A 79 6.76 -2.80 -16.42
N ALA A 80 7.67 -2.67 -17.39
CA ALA A 80 8.71 -1.64 -17.48
C ALA A 80 8.26 -0.31 -18.12
N THR A 81 6.96 -0.09 -18.34
CA THR A 81 6.48 1.18 -18.88
C THR A 81 6.79 2.28 -17.86
N PRO A 82 7.42 3.40 -18.27
CA PRO A 82 7.79 4.45 -17.33
C PRO A 82 6.54 4.89 -16.55
N PRO A 83 6.61 4.94 -15.21
CA PRO A 83 5.44 5.27 -14.40
C PRO A 83 4.96 6.67 -14.80
N SER A 84 3.73 6.74 -15.32
CA SER A 84 3.12 8.01 -15.67
C SER A 84 3.07 8.92 -14.44
N ARG A 85 2.98 10.24 -14.63
CA ARG A 85 2.81 11.18 -13.51
C ARG A 85 1.67 10.77 -12.57
N LEU A 86 0.62 10.15 -13.12
CA LEU A 86 -0.53 9.65 -12.37
C LEU A 86 -0.16 8.49 -11.43
N ILE A 87 0.67 7.53 -11.87
CA ILE A 87 1.16 6.44 -11.01
C ILE A 87 2.10 6.98 -9.93
N ASN A 88 2.97 7.94 -10.27
CA ASN A 88 3.83 8.58 -9.29
C ASN A 88 3.02 9.29 -8.19
N LEU A 89 2.04 10.12 -8.59
CA LEU A 89 1.17 10.82 -7.65
C LEU A 89 0.33 9.84 -6.83
N GLY A 90 -0.30 8.86 -7.49
CA GLY A 90 -1.12 7.84 -6.83
C GLY A 90 -0.34 7.06 -5.78
N SER A 91 0.88 6.63 -6.10
CA SER A 91 1.75 5.91 -5.16
C SER A 91 2.14 6.74 -3.94
N TRP A 92 2.38 8.04 -4.11
CA TRP A 92 2.63 8.94 -2.99
C TRP A 92 1.37 9.16 -2.13
N LEU A 93 0.19 9.23 -2.74
CA LEU A 93 -1.08 9.28 -2.00
C LEU A 93 -1.28 8.03 -1.14
N VAL A 94 -0.92 6.84 -1.65
CA VAL A 94 -0.92 5.60 -0.85
C VAL A 94 -0.03 5.74 0.38
N THR A 95 1.18 6.28 0.21
CA THR A 95 2.13 6.45 1.33
C THR A 95 1.57 7.41 2.39
N VAL A 96 1.01 8.55 1.96
CA VAL A 96 0.40 9.52 2.88
C VAL A 96 -0.77 8.89 3.62
N TYR A 97 -1.66 8.18 2.91
CA TYR A 97 -2.75 7.45 3.54
C TYR A 97 -2.26 6.47 4.61
N LEU A 98 -1.22 5.69 4.30
CA LEU A 98 -0.65 4.71 5.23
C LEU A 98 -0.06 5.38 6.47
N VAL A 99 0.54 6.56 6.35
CA VAL A 99 1.03 7.35 7.51
C VAL A 99 -0.14 7.71 8.42
N PHE A 100 -1.21 8.27 7.86
CA PHE A 100 -2.43 8.59 8.64
C PHE A 100 -3.02 7.34 9.29
N ASN A 101 -3.14 6.25 8.53
CA ASN A 101 -3.63 4.97 9.02
C ASN A 101 -2.79 4.43 10.18
N THR A 102 -1.46 4.56 10.09
CA THR A 102 -0.53 4.13 11.14
C THR A 102 -0.71 4.95 12.41
N ILE A 103 -0.85 6.28 12.29
CA ILE A 103 -1.12 7.16 13.43
C ILE A 103 -2.43 6.76 14.10
N MET A 104 -3.50 6.56 13.32
CA MET A 104 -4.80 6.15 13.85
C MET A 104 -4.75 4.79 14.55
N ASN A 105 -4.03 3.81 13.99
CA ASN A 105 -3.85 2.49 14.61
C ASN A 105 -3.15 2.58 15.97
N PHE A 106 -2.12 3.43 16.10
CA PHE A 106 -1.41 3.62 17.37
C PHE A 106 -2.23 4.43 18.39
N LEU A 107 -3.08 5.35 17.94
CA LEU A 107 -4.01 6.10 18.79
C LEU A 107 -5.23 5.27 19.19
N SER A 108 -5.47 4.13 18.54
CA SER A 108 -6.64 3.32 18.84
C SER A 108 -6.61 2.74 20.25
N SER A 109 -7.80 2.64 20.84
CA SER A 109 -8.04 1.98 22.12
C SER A 109 -7.99 0.44 22.02
N SER A 110 -8.07 -0.13 20.80
CA SER A 110 -8.00 -1.59 20.62
C SER A 110 -6.55 -2.09 20.68
N SER A 111 -6.31 -3.12 21.49
CA SER A 111 -4.99 -3.74 21.61
C SER A 111 -4.52 -4.36 20.29
N ALA A 112 -5.43 -4.89 19.48
CA ALA A 112 -5.09 -5.46 18.17
C ALA A 112 -4.71 -4.38 17.15
N GLU A 113 -5.39 -3.23 17.15
CA GLU A 113 -5.04 -2.10 16.29
C GLU A 113 -3.67 -1.53 16.65
N ARG A 114 -3.35 -1.45 17.94
CA ARG A 114 -2.08 -0.90 18.39
C ARG A 114 -0.89 -1.84 18.21
N TRP A 115 -1.06 -3.13 18.46
CA TRP A 115 0.05 -4.10 18.49
C TRP A 115 0.18 -4.99 17.25
N ILE A 116 -0.86 -5.11 16.44
CA ILE A 116 -0.83 -5.90 15.19
C ILE A 116 -0.91 -4.97 14.00
N PHE A 117 -2.01 -4.22 13.86
CA PHE A 117 -2.23 -3.38 12.68
C PHE A 117 -1.29 -2.18 12.62
N GLY A 118 -0.97 -1.56 13.77
CA GLY A 118 -0.01 -0.47 13.90
C GLY A 118 1.36 -0.81 13.29
N PRO A 119 2.06 -1.84 13.81
CA PRO A 119 3.36 -2.27 13.27
C PRO A 119 3.31 -2.68 11.79
N ILE A 120 2.25 -3.38 11.35
CA ILE A 120 2.09 -3.74 9.92
C ILE A 120 1.95 -2.49 9.07
N SER A 121 1.12 -1.52 9.49
CA SER A 121 0.93 -0.27 8.76
C SER A 121 2.20 0.58 8.74
N LEU A 122 2.97 0.59 9.83
CA LEU A 122 4.27 1.25 9.89
C LEU A 122 5.29 0.61 8.93
N ALA A 123 5.34 -0.73 8.89
CA ALA A 123 6.19 -1.45 7.95
C ALA A 123 5.82 -1.10 6.50
N LEU A 124 4.51 -1.06 6.18
CA LEU A 124 4.03 -0.63 4.87
C LEU A 124 4.46 0.81 4.54
N VAL A 125 4.35 1.75 5.48
CA VAL A 125 4.83 3.14 5.29
C VAL A 125 6.31 3.15 4.90
N VAL A 126 7.15 2.44 5.65
CA VAL A 126 8.60 2.38 5.38
C VAL A 126 8.87 1.79 4.00
N LEU A 127 8.22 0.68 3.66
CA LEU A 127 8.39 0.03 2.35
C LEU A 127 7.95 0.95 1.20
N THR A 128 6.77 1.58 1.30
CA THR A 128 6.27 2.47 0.25
C THR A 128 7.10 3.75 0.13
N LEU A 129 7.62 4.27 1.24
CA LEU A 129 8.55 5.41 1.24
C LEU A 129 9.84 5.08 0.50
N ILE A 130 10.43 3.90 0.75
CA ILE A 130 11.64 3.46 0.06
C ILE A 130 11.35 3.31 -1.44
N ILE A 131 10.27 2.61 -1.81
CA ILE A 131 9.89 2.43 -3.23
C ILE A 131 9.67 3.78 -3.93
N ASN A 132 9.01 4.73 -3.27
CA ASN A 132 8.68 6.02 -3.86
C ASN A 132 9.85 6.99 -3.97
N SER A 133 10.74 6.97 -2.98
CA SER A 133 11.95 7.82 -2.93
C SER A 133 13.00 7.38 -3.94
N ASN A 134 13.02 6.10 -4.31
CA ASN A 134 13.84 5.62 -5.39
C ASN A 134 13.24 6.06 -6.74
N LYS A 135 13.82 7.12 -7.32
CA LYS A 135 13.55 7.50 -8.71
C LYS A 135 14.02 6.34 -9.61
N THR A 136 13.09 5.73 -10.34
CA THR A 136 13.45 4.79 -11.41
C THR A 136 14.38 5.53 -12.39
N PRO A 137 15.60 5.07 -12.66
CA PRO A 137 16.56 5.75 -13.52
C PRO A 137 16.14 5.59 -14.98
N ASN A 138 15.14 6.37 -15.44
CA ASN A 138 15.04 6.83 -16.83
C ASN A 138 13.95 7.92 -16.98
N GLN A 139 14.24 9.13 -16.53
CA GLN A 139 13.39 10.32 -16.68
C GLN A 139 14.15 11.50 -17.30
N GLY A 140 15.29 11.23 -17.95
CA GLY A 140 16.02 12.23 -18.71
C GLY A 140 16.61 11.56 -19.94
N LYS A 141 16.22 12.03 -21.13
CA LYS A 141 16.57 11.53 -22.48
C LYS A 141 15.60 10.51 -23.08
N GLN A 142 14.37 10.92 -23.34
CA GLN A 142 13.74 10.57 -24.62
C GLN A 142 13.76 11.83 -25.49
N GLY A 143 14.52 11.73 -26.58
CA GLY A 143 14.91 12.85 -27.44
C GLY A 143 13.71 13.56 -28.03
N HIS A 144 13.72 14.89 -27.91
CA HIS A 144 13.11 15.73 -28.90
C HIS A 144 14.06 15.72 -30.10
N PRO A 145 13.72 15.11 -31.26
CA PRO A 145 14.49 15.36 -32.46
C PRO A 145 14.36 16.85 -32.77
N GLU A 146 15.48 17.56 -32.80
CA GLU A 146 15.54 18.91 -33.38
C GLU A 146 14.87 18.88 -34.75
N PRO A 147 14.00 19.86 -35.08
CA PRO A 147 13.58 20.03 -36.46
C PRO A 147 14.82 20.39 -37.28
N LYS A 148 15.23 19.48 -38.18
CA LYS A 148 16.20 19.82 -39.23
C LYS A 148 15.59 20.98 -40.03
N LYS A 149 16.34 22.09 -40.08
CA LYS A 149 16.06 23.23 -40.97
C LYS A 149 16.02 22.80 -42.43
#